data_AF-A0A937BFY2-F1
#
_entry.id   AF-A0A937BFY2-F1
#
_cell.length_a   1.000
_cell.length_b   1.000
_cell.length_c   1.000
_cell.angle_alpha   90.00
_cell.angle_beta   90.00
_cell.angle_gamma   90.00
#
_symmetry.space_group_name_H-M   'P 1'
#
loop_
_entity.id
_entity.type
_entity.pdbx_description
1 polymer ?
#
loop_
_entity_poly.entity_id
_entity_poly.type
_entity_poly.pdbx_seq_one_letter_code
_entity_poly.pdbx_strand_id
1 'polypeptide(L)'
;MRAILILSFVVISWPCRTRAPGNNYIDNFRSVSLYLKDGQQLDDLERWYFYKGCVIGELSDSKGWFVVEEAKSEVIWHTDRLKWEALLKERDLIPSLWTRWFDGDPAMLTSGMFWFLWIVTSWYAAIPILLLVVMVFRRAWKREHFNWRRPYTMGTIAIGLFVLSRIVLENWLGSI
;
A
#
# COMPACT_ATOMS: atom_id res chain seq x y z
N MET A 1 -37.41 -16.33 -3.29
CA MET A 1 -36.05 -15.80 -3.57
C MET A 1 -35.33 -15.61 -2.25
N ARG A 2 -34.20 -16.30 -2.04
CA ARG A 2 -33.38 -16.14 -0.83
C ARG A 2 -32.21 -15.23 -1.19
N ALA A 3 -32.16 -14.04 -0.59
CA ALA A 3 -31.02 -13.15 -0.71
C ALA A 3 -29.86 -13.73 0.11
N ILE A 4 -28.83 -14.23 -0.58
CA ILE A 4 -27.57 -14.62 0.05
C ILE A 4 -26.76 -13.35 0.23
N LEU A 5 -26.64 -12.91 1.48
CA LEU A 5 -25.85 -11.74 1.86
C LEU A 5 -24.38 -12.17 1.88
N ILE A 6 -23.66 -11.91 0.79
CA ILE A 6 -22.23 -12.17 0.70
C ILE A 6 -21.54 -11.06 1.49
N LEU A 7 -21.13 -11.37 2.72
CA LEU A 7 -20.19 -10.58 3.51
C LEU A 7 -18.82 -10.64 2.80
N SER A 8 -18.56 -9.67 1.94
CA SER A 8 -17.24 -9.45 1.36
C SER A 8 -16.34 -8.81 2.43
N PHE A 9 -15.56 -9.64 3.11
CA PHE A 9 -14.40 -9.16 3.85
C PHE A 9 -13.51 -8.37 2.90
N VAL A 10 -13.27 -7.09 3.21
CA VAL A 10 -12.23 -6.29 2.57
C VAL A 10 -10.90 -6.87 3.02
N VAL A 11 -10.46 -7.93 2.35
CA VAL A 11 -9.05 -8.31 2.36
C VAL A 11 -8.34 -7.17 1.68
N ILE A 12 -7.64 -6.35 2.47
CA ILE A 12 -6.69 -5.36 1.99
C ILE A 12 -5.71 -6.16 1.13
N SER A 13 -5.91 -6.13 -0.18
CA SER A 13 -5.04 -6.81 -1.12
C SER A 13 -3.71 -6.07 -1.08
N TRP A 14 -2.75 -6.66 -0.36
CA TRP A 14 -1.32 -6.42 -0.55
C TRP A 14 -1.02 -6.31 -2.05
N PRO A 15 0.02 -5.56 -2.48
CA PRO A 15 0.37 -5.44 -3.89
C PRO A 15 0.47 -6.83 -4.51
N CYS A 16 -0.58 -7.22 -5.21
CA CYS A 16 -0.79 -8.57 -5.66
C CYS A 16 -0.79 -8.52 -7.17
N ARG A 17 0.10 -9.32 -7.78
CA ARG A 17 -0.01 -9.62 -9.19
C ARG A 17 -1.28 -10.44 -9.37
N THR A 18 -2.36 -9.78 -9.75
CA THR A 18 -3.60 -10.46 -10.08
C THR A 18 -3.42 -11.04 -11.47
N ARG A 19 -3.30 -12.37 -11.55
CA ARG A 19 -3.18 -13.07 -12.82
C ARG A 19 -4.58 -13.13 -13.44
N ALA A 20 -4.76 -12.42 -14.55
CA ALA A 20 -5.96 -12.54 -15.36
C ALA A 20 -5.96 -13.89 -16.08
N PRO A 21 -7.11 -14.38 -16.55
CA PRO A 21 -7.14 -15.40 -17.57
C PRO A 21 -6.26 -14.97 -18.78
N GLY A 22 -5.69 -15.94 -19.49
CA GLY A 22 -4.79 -15.63 -20.63
C GLY A 22 -3.36 -15.18 -20.29
N ASN A 23 -2.88 -15.39 -19.05
CA ASN A 23 -1.53 -15.03 -18.59
C ASN A 23 -1.20 -13.53 -18.56
N ASN A 24 -2.20 -12.65 -18.68
CA ASN A 24 -2.01 -11.24 -18.42
C ASN A 24 -1.92 -11.01 -16.90
N TYR A 25 -1.22 -9.97 -16.47
CA TYR A 25 -1.17 -9.62 -15.05
C TYR A 25 -1.19 -8.11 -14.84
N ILE A 26 -1.74 -7.70 -13.70
CA ILE A 26 -1.75 -6.30 -13.27
C ILE A 26 -0.71 -6.11 -12.18
N ASP A 27 0.17 -5.13 -12.36
CA ASP A 27 1.06 -4.63 -11.32
C ASP A 27 0.46 -3.35 -10.72
N ASN A 28 0.46 -3.26 -9.39
CA ASN A 28 -0.13 -2.15 -8.64
C ASN A 28 0.86 -1.61 -7.59
N PHE A 29 2.17 -1.69 -7.87
CA PHE A 29 3.20 -1.32 -6.90
C PHE A 29 3.57 0.18 -6.91
N ARG A 30 3.53 0.85 -8.07
CA ARG A 30 3.85 2.28 -8.21
C ARG A 30 2.79 3.01 -9.02
N SER A 31 2.58 2.55 -10.25
CA SER A 31 1.47 2.87 -11.13
C SER A 31 0.71 1.58 -11.38
N VAL A 32 -0.60 1.67 -11.61
CA VAL A 32 -1.33 0.50 -12.05
C VAL A 32 -1.04 0.29 -13.53
N SER A 33 -0.39 -0.84 -13.82
CA SER A 33 -0.03 -1.21 -15.19
C SER A 33 -0.52 -2.62 -15.51
N LEU A 34 -1.15 -2.79 -16.67
CA LEU A 34 -1.57 -4.07 -17.22
C LEU A 34 -0.49 -4.59 -18.18
N TYR A 35 0.03 -5.77 -17.90
CA TYR A 35 1.00 -6.47 -18.73
C TYR A 35 0.32 -7.59 -19.51
N LEU A 36 0.45 -7.54 -20.83
CA LEU A 36 -0.11 -8.52 -21.74
C LEU A 36 0.91 -9.62 -22.06
N LYS A 37 0.42 -10.81 -22.39
CA LYS A 37 1.26 -11.98 -22.73
C LYS A 37 2.20 -11.77 -23.94
N ASP A 38 1.91 -10.81 -24.81
CA ASP A 38 2.71 -10.45 -25.97
C ASP A 38 3.83 -9.44 -25.65
N GLY A 39 3.93 -9.01 -24.38
CA GLY A 39 4.91 -8.05 -23.90
C GLY A 39 4.45 -6.60 -23.97
N GLN A 40 3.23 -6.32 -24.46
CA GLN A 40 2.66 -4.98 -24.38
C GLN A 40 2.33 -4.61 -22.93
N GLN A 41 2.47 -3.32 -22.62
CA GLN A 41 2.20 -2.76 -21.32
C GLN A 41 1.28 -1.56 -21.48
N LEU A 42 0.19 -1.54 -20.71
CA LEU A 42 -0.68 -0.39 -20.55
C LEU A 42 -0.39 0.20 -19.18
N ASP A 43 0.05 1.45 -19.15
CA ASP A 43 0.34 2.20 -17.92
C ASP A 43 -0.81 3.14 -17.56
N ASP A 44 -0.76 3.69 -16.34
CA ASP A 44 -1.71 4.69 -15.84
C ASP A 44 -3.19 4.23 -15.87
N LEU A 45 -3.47 2.98 -15.47
CA LEU A 45 -4.84 2.51 -15.33
C LEU A 45 -5.51 3.19 -14.13
N GLU A 46 -6.55 3.99 -14.39
CA GLU A 46 -7.34 4.62 -13.32
C GLU A 46 -8.39 3.65 -12.79
N ARG A 47 -9.15 3.03 -13.70
CA ARG A 47 -10.20 2.08 -13.34
C ARG A 47 -10.21 0.91 -14.30
N TRP A 48 -10.39 -0.29 -13.79
CA TRP A 48 -10.54 -1.47 -14.64
C TRP A 48 -11.40 -2.55 -13.99
N TYR A 49 -11.89 -3.47 -14.82
CA TYR A 49 -12.54 -4.69 -14.39
C TYR A 49 -12.34 -5.81 -15.42
N PHE A 50 -12.49 -7.05 -14.96
CA PHE A 50 -12.45 -8.24 -15.80
C PHE A 50 -13.88 -8.68 -16.11
N TYR A 51 -14.20 -8.88 -17.39
CA TYR A 51 -15.51 -9.37 -17.79
C TYR A 51 -15.45 -10.14 -19.10
N LYS A 52 -16.04 -11.34 -19.13
CA LYS A 52 -16.16 -12.21 -20.31
C LYS A 52 -14.85 -12.41 -21.10
N GLY A 53 -13.71 -12.55 -20.41
CA GLY A 53 -12.39 -12.73 -21.05
C GLY A 53 -11.83 -11.44 -21.66
N CYS A 54 -12.36 -10.30 -21.25
CA CYS A 54 -11.84 -8.98 -21.59
C CYS A 54 -11.41 -8.23 -20.32
N VAL A 55 -10.38 -7.41 -20.46
CA VAL A 55 -10.04 -6.36 -19.49
C VAL A 55 -10.58 -5.05 -20.01
N ILE A 56 -11.48 -4.42 -19.26
CA ILE A 56 -12.13 -3.18 -19.66
C ILE A 56 -11.71 -2.12 -18.67
N GLY A 57 -11.31 -0.95 -19.15
CA GLY A 57 -10.82 0.09 -18.25
C GLY A 57 -10.71 1.47 -18.85
N GLU A 58 -10.32 2.38 -17.97
CA GLU A 58 -10.13 3.80 -18.19
C GLU A 58 -8.69 4.16 -17.79
N LEU A 59 -8.03 4.97 -18.62
CA LEU A 59 -6.72 5.54 -18.30
C LEU A 59 -6.89 6.82 -17.48
N SER A 60 -5.91 7.13 -16.64
CA SER A 60 -5.87 8.38 -15.85
C SER A 60 -5.98 9.62 -16.74
N ASP A 61 -6.54 10.69 -16.16
CA ASP A 61 -6.75 12.00 -16.80
C ASP A 61 -7.67 11.97 -18.03
N SER A 62 -8.58 10.99 -18.11
CA SER A 62 -9.46 10.80 -19.28
C SER A 62 -8.69 10.68 -20.60
N LYS A 63 -7.43 10.19 -20.56
CA LYS A 63 -6.60 9.98 -21.75
C LYS A 63 -7.23 9.01 -22.75
N GLY A 64 -8.12 8.13 -22.27
CA GLY A 64 -8.95 7.28 -23.10
C GLY A 64 -9.51 6.09 -22.34
N TRP A 65 -10.25 5.30 -23.09
CA TRP A 65 -10.86 4.05 -22.66
C TRP A 65 -10.28 2.91 -23.49
N PHE A 66 -10.23 1.72 -22.89
CA PHE A 66 -9.73 0.54 -23.57
C PHE A 66 -10.58 -0.69 -23.32
N VAL A 67 -10.50 -1.61 -24.27
CA VAL A 67 -10.97 -2.99 -24.13
C VAL A 67 -9.86 -3.90 -24.63
N VAL A 68 -9.33 -4.75 -23.75
CA VAL A 68 -8.35 -5.78 -24.10
C VAL A 68 -9.05 -7.12 -24.23
N GLU A 69 -8.94 -7.79 -25.37
CA GLU A 69 -9.38 -9.18 -25.53
C GLU A 69 -8.26 -10.13 -25.08
N GLU A 70 -8.41 -10.80 -23.92
CA GLU A 70 -7.33 -11.56 -23.28
C GLU A 70 -6.83 -12.73 -24.14
N ALA A 71 -7.72 -13.34 -24.92
CA ALA A 71 -7.39 -14.45 -25.80
C ALA A 71 -6.45 -14.04 -26.94
N LYS A 72 -6.61 -12.83 -27.49
CA LYS A 72 -5.85 -12.34 -28.64
C LYS A 72 -4.73 -11.37 -28.28
N SER A 73 -4.72 -10.83 -27.06
CA SER A 73 -3.89 -9.68 -26.68
C SER A 73 -4.14 -8.45 -27.56
N GLU A 74 -5.36 -8.33 -28.08
CA GLU A 74 -5.74 -7.18 -28.90
C GLU A 74 -6.26 -6.07 -27.99
N VAL A 75 -5.72 -4.86 -28.15
CA VAL A 75 -6.12 -3.68 -27.40
C VAL A 75 -6.90 -2.75 -28.32
N ILE A 76 -8.17 -2.51 -27.98
CA ILE A 76 -9.04 -1.59 -28.69
C ILE A 76 -9.10 -0.29 -27.90
N TRP A 77 -8.55 0.77 -28.47
CA TRP A 77 -8.49 2.10 -27.86
C TRP A 77 -9.62 3.00 -28.34
N HIS A 78 -10.17 3.79 -27.41
CA HIS A 78 -11.16 4.82 -27.69
C HIS A 78 -10.84 6.11 -26.96
N THR A 79 -10.88 7.23 -27.67
CA THR A 79 -10.78 8.58 -27.09
C THR A 79 -12.15 9.21 -26.82
N ASP A 80 -13.22 8.60 -27.33
CA ASP A 80 -14.59 9.07 -27.18
C ASP A 80 -15.37 8.06 -26.34
N ARG A 81 -15.83 8.52 -25.17
CA ARG A 81 -16.60 7.73 -24.21
C ARG A 81 -17.85 7.13 -24.84
N LEU A 82 -18.57 7.89 -25.67
CA LEU A 82 -19.84 7.43 -26.24
C LEU A 82 -19.61 6.27 -27.21
N LYS A 83 -18.51 6.31 -27.98
CA LYS A 83 -18.12 5.21 -28.87
C LYS A 83 -17.69 3.97 -28.10
N TRP A 84 -16.97 4.16 -26.99
CA TRP A 84 -16.57 3.07 -26.13
C TRP A 84 -17.79 2.41 -25.44
N GLU A 85 -18.72 3.19 -24.90
CA GLU A 85 -19.96 2.68 -24.31
C GLU A 85 -20.83 1.95 -25.35
N ALA A 86 -20.89 2.47 -26.59
CA ALA A 86 -21.55 1.78 -27.69
C ALA A 86 -20.91 0.43 -28.01
N LEU A 87 -19.57 0.35 -28.05
CA LEU A 87 -18.84 -0.90 -28.22
C LEU A 87 -19.14 -1.89 -27.09
N LEU A 88 -19.15 -1.43 -25.83
CA LEU A 88 -19.47 -2.29 -24.70
C LEU A 88 -20.88 -2.85 -24.80
N LYS A 89 -21.84 -2.04 -25.26
CA LYS A 89 -23.23 -2.48 -25.46
C LYS A 89 -23.35 -3.45 -26.63
N GLU A 90 -22.69 -3.17 -27.75
CA GLU A 90 -22.68 -4.02 -28.95
C GLU A 90 -22.11 -5.42 -28.65
N ARG A 91 -21.04 -5.48 -27.86
CA ARG A 91 -20.36 -6.73 -27.48
C ARG A 91 -20.91 -7.37 -26.21
N ASP A 92 -21.98 -6.85 -25.63
CA ASP A 92 -22.57 -7.32 -24.38
C ASP A 92 -21.52 -7.43 -23.24
N LEU A 93 -20.63 -6.44 -23.17
CA LEU A 93 -19.56 -6.32 -22.17
C LEU A 93 -19.98 -5.51 -20.95
N ILE A 94 -21.23 -5.04 -20.91
CA ILE A 94 -21.81 -4.35 -19.76
C ILE A 94 -22.28 -5.42 -18.76
N PRO A 95 -21.69 -5.50 -17.57
CA PRO A 95 -22.01 -6.54 -16.60
C PRO A 95 -23.43 -6.32 -16.05
N SER A 96 -24.24 -7.38 -16.06
CA SER A 96 -25.62 -7.36 -15.54
C SER A 96 -25.69 -7.32 -14.02
N LEU A 97 -24.62 -7.78 -13.35
CA LEU A 97 -24.43 -7.74 -11.91
C LEU A 97 -23.28 -6.78 -11.61
N TRP A 98 -23.31 -6.16 -10.43
CA TRP A 98 -22.27 -5.23 -10.00
C TRP A 98 -20.89 -5.91 -9.97
N THR A 99 -20.09 -5.71 -11.02
CA THR A 99 -18.65 -5.96 -10.98
C THR A 99 -18.00 -4.78 -10.31
N ARG A 100 -17.24 -5.07 -9.26
CA ARG A 100 -16.46 -4.07 -8.56
C ARG A 100 -15.41 -3.51 -9.54
N TRP A 101 -15.48 -2.21 -9.79
CA TRP A 101 -14.38 -1.49 -10.42
C TRP A 101 -13.18 -1.52 -9.47
N PHE A 102 -12.02 -1.87 -10.01
CA PHE A 102 -10.77 -1.68 -9.32
C PHE A 102 -10.32 -0.26 -9.61
N ASP A 103 -10.24 0.56 -8.56
CA ASP A 103 -9.74 1.92 -8.66
C ASP A 103 -8.24 1.90 -8.34
N GLY A 104 -7.45 2.46 -9.24
CA GLY A 104 -5.99 2.42 -9.27
C GLY A 104 -5.30 3.39 -8.33
N ASP A 105 -5.88 3.67 -7.16
CA ASP A 105 -5.28 4.56 -6.18
C ASP A 105 -4.71 3.78 -4.98
N PRO A 106 -3.60 3.03 -5.16
CA PRO A 106 -2.89 2.39 -4.05
C PRO A 106 -2.17 3.44 -3.19
N ALA A 107 -1.89 4.63 -3.73
CA ALA A 107 -1.02 5.62 -3.12
C ALA A 107 -1.64 6.22 -1.86
N MET A 108 -2.96 6.42 -1.85
CA MET A 108 -3.64 7.06 -0.72
C MET A 108 -3.67 6.18 0.54
N LEU A 109 -3.85 4.86 0.38
CA LEU A 109 -3.89 3.92 1.50
C LEU A 109 -2.52 3.40 1.91
N THR A 110 -1.56 3.27 0.99
CA THR A 110 -0.25 2.69 1.34
C THR A 110 0.75 3.71 1.85
N SER A 111 0.73 4.96 1.38
CA SER A 111 1.72 5.95 1.83
C SER A 111 1.32 6.61 3.15
N GLY A 112 0.12 7.22 3.21
CA GLY A 112 -0.33 7.96 4.39
C GLY A 112 -0.60 7.05 5.59
N MET A 113 -1.30 5.92 5.38
CA MET A 113 -1.65 5.00 6.46
C MET A 113 -0.43 4.28 7.02
N PHE A 114 0.56 3.93 6.17
CA PHE A 114 1.79 3.29 6.65
C PHE A 114 2.63 4.26 7.48
N TRP A 115 2.80 5.51 7.03
CA TRP A 115 3.47 6.55 7.82
C TRP A 115 2.76 6.79 9.16
N PHE A 116 1.42 6.88 9.14
CA PHE A 116 0.63 7.03 10.36
C PHE A 116 0.82 5.86 11.31
N LEU A 117 0.72 4.62 10.83
CA LEU A 117 0.93 3.41 11.63
C LEU A 117 2.35 3.33 12.17
N TRP A 118 3.36 3.71 11.38
CA TRP A 118 4.76 3.72 11.79
C TRP A 118 5.01 4.73 12.91
N ILE A 119 4.49 5.96 12.78
CA ILE A 119 4.55 6.98 13.83
C ILE A 119 3.85 6.46 15.09
N VAL A 120 2.60 6.04 14.97
CA VAL A 120 1.80 5.56 16.11
C VAL A 120 2.53 4.43 16.84
N THR A 121 2.98 3.40 16.12
CA THR A 121 3.67 2.24 16.71
C THR A 121 4.99 2.65 17.36
N SER A 122 5.77 3.54 16.72
CA SER A 122 7.04 4.02 17.27
C SER A 122 6.83 4.81 18.55
N TRP A 123 5.82 5.68 18.62
CA TRP A 123 5.49 6.44 19.82
C TRP A 123 4.98 5.54 20.95
N TYR A 124 4.09 4.58 20.65
CA TYR A 124 3.60 3.62 21.65
C TYR A 124 4.72 2.74 22.22
N ALA A 125 5.76 2.42 21.44
CA ALA A 125 6.94 1.69 21.92
C ALA A 125 7.93 2.59 22.69
N ALA A 126 8.12 3.84 22.25
CA ALA A 126 9.08 4.77 22.84
C ALA A 126 8.65 5.26 24.22
N ILE A 127 7.36 5.55 24.43
CA ILE A 127 6.86 6.12 25.69
C ILE A 127 7.13 5.20 26.91
N PRO A 128 6.81 3.89 26.88
CA PRO A 128 7.12 2.99 28.00
C PRO A 128 8.60 2.87 28.31
N ILE A 129 9.45 2.85 27.28
CA ILE A 129 10.91 2.79 27.44
C ILE A 129 11.40 4.08 28.11
N LEU A 130 10.93 5.24 27.65
CA LEU A 130 11.28 6.53 28.24
C LEU A 130 10.83 6.61 29.71
N LEU A 131 9.62 6.17 30.03
CA LEU A 131 9.12 6.12 31.40
C LEU A 131 9.96 5.20 32.30
N LEU A 132 10.38 4.03 31.78
CA LEU A 132 11.23 3.10 32.50
C LEU A 132 12.60 3.73 32.78
N VAL A 133 13.21 4.37 31.79
CA VAL A 133 14.47 5.11 31.93
C VAL A 133 14.35 6.18 33.00
N VAL A 134 13.32 7.04 32.93
CA VAL A 134 13.08 8.09 33.95
C VAL A 134 12.89 7.49 35.34
N MET A 135 12.14 6.39 35.47
CA MET A 135 11.92 5.73 36.76
C MET A 135 13.23 5.21 37.35
N VAL A 136 14.09 4.59 36.54
CA VAL A 136 15.41 4.11 36.97
C VAL A 136 16.32 5.27 37.35
N PHE A 137 16.37 6.34 36.56
CA PHE A 137 17.14 7.55 36.88
C PHE A 137 16.68 8.21 38.18
N ARG A 138 15.36 8.37 38.39
CA ARG A 138 14.82 8.92 39.65
C ARG A 138 15.18 8.06 40.85
N ARG A 139 15.18 6.73 40.69
CA ARG A 139 15.55 5.79 41.75
C ARG A 139 17.05 5.87 42.08
N ALA A 140 17.91 5.91 41.06
CA ALA A 140 19.35 6.08 41.23
C ALA A 140 19.68 7.40 41.92
N TRP A 141 19.05 8.50 41.50
CA TRP A 141 19.22 9.82 42.10
C TRP A 141 18.87 9.84 43.59
N LYS A 142 17.71 9.31 43.96
CA LYS A 142 17.23 9.32 45.36
C LYS A 142 18.03 8.42 46.30
N ARG A 143 18.52 7.26 45.84
CA ARG A 143 19.17 6.28 46.72
C ARG A 143 20.67 6.47 46.85
N GLU A 144 21.34 6.89 45.78
CA GLU A 144 22.80 6.75 45.70
C GLU A 144 23.53 8.09 45.60
N HIS A 145 22.81 9.23 45.59
CA HIS A 145 23.38 10.55 45.34
C HIS A 145 24.34 10.54 44.15
N PHE A 146 23.99 9.75 43.13
CA PHE A 146 24.77 9.60 41.89
C PHE A 146 26.25 9.20 42.14
N ASN A 147 26.50 8.23 43.03
CA ASN A 147 27.86 7.74 43.29
C ASN A 147 28.34 6.78 42.18
N TRP A 148 29.26 7.25 41.34
CA TRP A 148 29.74 6.53 40.14
C TRP A 148 30.45 5.21 40.43
N ARG A 149 30.83 4.95 41.68
CA ARG A 149 31.47 3.68 42.08
C ARG A 149 30.48 2.52 42.23
N ARG A 150 29.16 2.78 42.22
CA ARG A 150 28.15 1.73 42.35
C ARG A 150 27.80 1.16 40.97
N PRO A 151 27.71 -0.18 40.83
CA PRO A 151 27.50 -0.83 39.54
C PRO A 151 26.15 -0.47 38.90
N TYR A 152 25.12 -0.19 39.70
CA TYR A 152 23.82 0.26 39.20
C TYR A 152 23.90 1.61 38.49
N THR A 153 24.62 2.57 39.08
CA THR A 153 24.84 3.90 38.47
C THR A 153 25.63 3.78 37.16
N MET A 154 26.67 2.93 37.11
CA MET A 154 27.39 2.65 35.86
C MET A 154 26.50 2.02 34.79
N GLY A 155 25.66 1.06 35.15
CA GLY A 155 24.70 0.42 34.23
C GLY A 155 23.71 1.43 33.64
N THR A 156 23.19 2.35 34.46
CA THR A 156 22.30 3.41 33.97
C THR A 156 22.97 4.39 33.02
N ILE A 157 24.23 4.76 33.30
CA ILE A 157 25.01 5.64 32.42
C ILE A 157 25.31 4.92 31.10
N ALA A 158 25.68 3.63 31.14
CA ALA A 158 25.94 2.84 29.94
C ALA A 158 24.69 2.72 29.05
N ILE A 159 23.51 2.45 29.62
CA ILE A 159 22.24 2.44 28.89
C ILE A 159 21.93 3.82 28.31
N GLY A 160 22.12 4.89 29.08
CA GLY A 160 21.91 6.26 28.61
C GLY A 160 22.84 6.64 27.45
N LEU A 161 24.13 6.31 27.55
CA LEU A 161 25.12 6.52 26.49
C LEU A 161 24.81 5.70 25.24
N PHE A 162 24.36 4.45 25.41
CA PHE A 162 23.94 3.62 24.29
C PHE A 162 22.75 4.25 23.54
N VAL A 163 21.71 4.68 24.26
CA VAL A 163 20.55 5.38 23.66
C VAL A 163 20.98 6.67 22.96
N LEU A 164 21.81 7.50 23.61
CA LEU A 164 22.35 8.73 23.02
C LEU A 164 23.15 8.44 21.75
N SER A 165 24.00 7.41 21.75
CA SER A 165 24.81 7.05 20.59
C SER A 165 23.96 6.65 19.39
N ARG A 166 22.82 5.97 19.61
CA ARG A 166 21.88 5.63 18.54
C ARG A 166 21.21 6.87 17.94
N ILE A 167 20.76 7.80 18.78
CA ILE A 167 20.17 9.07 18.32
C ILE A 167 21.18 9.87 17.49
N VAL A 168 22.42 9.96 17.94
CA VAL A 168 23.50 10.65 17.19
C VAL A 168 23.77 9.96 15.86
N LEU A 169 23.86 8.63 15.85
CA LEU A 169 24.13 7.86 14.62
C LEU A 169 23.01 8.00 13.59
N GLU A 170 21.75 7.96 14.01
CA GLU A 170 20.58 8.13 13.14
C GLU A 170 20.53 9.55 12.54
N ASN A 171 20.77 10.58 13.34
CA ASN A 171 20.80 11.96 12.84
C ASN A 171 22.00 12.21 11.90
N TRP A 172 23.15 11.60 12.17
CA TRP A 172 24.33 11.73 11.32
C TRP A 172 24.15 11.01 9.98
N LEU A 173 23.65 9.77 10.00
CA LEU A 173 23.37 9.00 8.78
C LEU A 173 22.26 9.64 7.94
N GLY A 174 21.28 10.30 8.56
CA GLY A 174 20.24 11.04 7.82
C GLY A 174 20.72 12.34 7.15
N SER A 175 21.94 12.80 7.44
CA SER A 175 22.53 14.03 6.87
C SER A 175 23.47 13.80 5.68
N ILE A 176 23.78 12.53 5.38
CA ILE A 176 24.63 12.08 4.27
C ILE A 176 23.73 11.55 3.16
#